data_AF-R0KKF7-F1
#
_entry.id   AF-R0KKF7-F1
#
_cell.length_a   1.000
_cell.length_b   1.000
_cell.length_c   1.000
_cell.angle_alpha   90.00
_cell.angle_beta   90.00
_cell.angle_gamma   90.00
#
_symmetry.space_group_name_H-M   'P 1'
#
loop_
_entity.id
_entity.type
_entity.pdbx_description
1 polymer ?
#
loop_
_entity_poly.entity_id
_entity_poly.type
_entity_poly.pdbx_seq_one_letter_code
_entity_poly.pdbx_strand_id
1 'polypeptide(L)' 'CTASEEDMDRNNIKLKRRGERKLYLKSGDFVEFDCKIGYVQDPASSPFRVQCMDGTLEYPRCK' A
#
# COMPACT_ATOMS: atom_id res chain seq x y z
N CYS A 1 6.38 10.24 -2.26
CA CYS A 1 6.09 8.91 -2.83
C CYS A 1 4.77 8.96 -3.59
N THR A 2 4.65 8.14 -4.61
CA THR A 2 3.39 7.98 -5.36
C THR A 2 2.95 6.53 -5.23
N ALA A 3 1.80 6.30 -4.61
CA ALA A 3 1.21 4.96 -4.60
C ALA A 3 0.65 4.65 -6.00
N SER A 4 1.17 3.62 -6.67
CA SER A 4 0.72 3.21 -8.00
C SER A 4 -0.33 2.10 -7.91
N GLU A 5 -1.37 2.17 -8.74
CA GLU A 5 -2.41 1.14 -8.79
C GLU A 5 -1.83 -0.20 -9.28
N GLU A 6 -0.87 -0.17 -10.21
CA GLU A 6 -0.22 -1.36 -10.71
C GLU A 6 0.57 -2.12 -9.61
N ASP A 7 1.34 -1.42 -8.78
CA ASP A 7 2.09 -2.04 -7.69
C ASP A 7 1.15 -2.60 -6.61
N MET A 8 0.06 -1.88 -6.31
CA MET A 8 -0.97 -2.37 -5.38
C MET A 8 -1.64 -3.64 -5.92
N ASP A 9 -1.93 -3.67 -7.22
CA ASP A 9 -2.56 -4.80 -7.89
C ASP A 9 -1.65 -6.03 -7.89
N ARG A 10 -0.36 -5.87 -8.17
CA ARG A 10 0.65 -6.95 -8.10
C ARG A 10 0.76 -7.57 -6.71
N ASN A 11 0.46 -6.81 -5.67
CA ASN A 11 0.51 -7.24 -4.28
C ASN A 11 -0.86 -7.61 -3.68
N ASN A 12 -1.94 -7.56 -4.49
CA ASN A 12 -3.32 -7.82 -4.05
C ASN A 12 -3.80 -6.91 -2.91
N ILE A 13 -3.32 -5.67 -2.88
CA ILE A 13 -3.67 -4.66 -1.88
C ILE A 13 -4.43 -3.48 -2.50
N LYS A 14 -4.96 -2.62 -1.65
CA LYS A 14 -5.62 -1.36 -2.00
C LYS A 14 -5.38 -0.35 -0.89
N LEU A 15 -5.58 0.93 -1.19
CA LEU A 15 -5.61 1.96 -0.15
C LEU A 15 -6.79 1.70 0.80
N LYS A 16 -6.51 1.77 2.11
CA LYS A 16 -7.54 1.64 3.15
C LYS A 16 -8.56 2.78 3.09
N ARG A 17 -8.11 3.98 2.71
CA ARG A 17 -8.99 5.15 2.56
C ARG A 17 -9.80 5.05 1.26
N ARG A 18 -11.12 5.10 1.37
CA ARG A 18 -12.02 5.09 0.19
C ARG A 18 -11.90 6.40 -0.59
N GLY A 19 -11.77 6.30 -1.91
CA GLY A 19 -11.92 7.43 -2.84
C GLY A 19 -10.61 7.98 -3.43
N GLU A 20 -9.45 7.65 -2.84
CA GLU A 20 -8.15 8.04 -3.37
C GLU A 20 -7.64 6.95 -4.33
N ARG A 21 -7.51 7.26 -5.63
CA ARG A 21 -6.91 6.34 -6.63
C ARG A 21 -5.41 6.55 -6.80
N LYS A 22 -4.92 7.73 -6.44
CA LYS A 22 -3.51 8.12 -6.42
C LYS A 22 -3.26 8.97 -5.19
N LEU A 23 -2.31 8.55 -4.37
CA LEU A 23 -1.86 9.29 -3.20
C LEU A 23 -0.48 9.87 -3.49
N TYR A 24 -0.40 11.20 -3.45
CA TYR A 24 0.86 11.92 -3.39
C TYR A 24 1.21 12.11 -1.91
N LEU A 25 2.20 11.37 -1.45
CA LEU A 25 2.68 11.40 -0.07
C LEU A 25 3.98 12.21 -0.01
N LYS A 26 4.10 13.11 0.95
CA LYS A 26 5.39 13.74 1.27
C LYS A 26 6.25 12.75 2.05
N SER A 27 7.57 12.94 2.01
CA SER A 27 8.47 12.16 2.86
C SER A 27 8.10 12.35 4.32
N GLY A 28 8.00 11.26 5.07
CA GLY A 28 7.54 11.23 6.45
C GLY A 28 6.05 10.91 6.61
N ASP A 29 5.23 11.06 5.56
CA ASP A 29 3.80 10.72 5.61
C ASP A 29 3.58 9.21 5.70
N PHE A 30 2.50 8.81 6.37
CA PHE A 30 2.07 7.42 6.47
C PHE A 30 0.89 7.14 5.55
N VAL A 31 0.88 5.93 4.99
CA VAL A 31 -0.24 5.37 4.23
C VAL A 31 -0.59 4.01 4.78
N GLU A 32 -1.88 3.69 4.79
CA GLU A 32 -2.38 2.39 5.19
C GLU A 32 -3.01 1.68 3.99
N PHE A 33 -2.63 0.41 3.83
CA PHE A 33 -3.19 -0.49 2.85
C PHE A 33 -4.11 -1.51 3.52
N ASP A 34 -4.97 -2.12 2.72
CA ASP A 34 -5.76 -3.29 3.05
C ASP A 34 -5.66 -4.32 1.92
N CYS A 35 -5.96 -5.58 2.20
CA CYS A 35 -6.10 -6.58 1.15
C CYS A 35 -7.33 -6.29 0.27
N LYS A 36 -7.19 -6.62 -1.02
CA LYS A 36 -8.34 -6.71 -1.93
C LYS A 36 -9.30 -7.81 -1.44
N ILE A 37 -10.57 -7.69 -1.84
CA ILE A 37 -11.59 -8.68 -1.50
C ILE A 37 -11.17 -10.03 -2.08
N GLY A 38 -11.21 -11.07 -1.25
CA GLY A 38 -10.81 -12.43 -1.63
C GLY A 38 -9.36 -12.79 -1.32
N TYR A 39 -8.55 -11.84 -0.83
CA TYR A 39 -7.16 -12.07 -0.45
C TYR A 39 -6.96 -11.87 1.06
N VAL A 40 -5.98 -12.57 1.63
CA VAL A 40 -5.59 -12.48 3.04
C VAL A 40 -4.16 -11.98 3.19
N GLN A 41 -3.83 -11.42 4.35
CA GLN A 41 -2.46 -10.93 4.60
C GLN A 41 -1.47 -12.09 4.48
N ASP A 42 -0.39 -11.88 3.74
CA ASP A 42 0.71 -12.83 3.71
C ASP A 42 1.45 -12.77 5.06
N PRO A 43 1.65 -13.90 5.79
CA PRO A 43 2.42 -13.91 7.03
C PRO A 43 3.85 -13.39 6.87
N ALA A 44 4.42 -13.43 5.66
CA ALA A 44 5.73 -12.89 5.34
C ALA A 44 5.67 -11.44 4.79
N SER A 45 4.50 -10.80 4.79
CA SER A 45 4.31 -9.43 4.32
C SER A 45 5.03 -8.43 5.20
N SER A 46 5.47 -7.32 4.59
CA SER A 46 5.79 -6.09 5.31
C SER A 46 4.53 -5.49 5.98
N PRO A 47 4.70 -4.53 6.92
CA PRO A 47 3.58 -3.90 7.61
C PRO A 47 2.61 -3.17 6.66
N PHE A 48 1.32 -3.22 6.98
CA PHE A 48 0.28 -2.58 6.15
C PHE A 48 0.21 -1.05 6.33
N ARG A 49 0.85 -0.52 7.36
CA ARG A 49 1.07 0.91 7.55
C ARG A 49 2.51 1.24 7.16
N VAL A 50 2.66 1.93 6.05
CA VAL A 50 3.95 2.21 5.41
C VAL A 50 4.24 3.70 5.51
N GLN A 51 5.49 4.03 5.83
CA GLN A 51 5.97 5.41 5.77
C GLN A 51 6.59 5.68 4.41
N CYS A 52 6.25 6.81 3.81
CA CYS A 52 6.96 7.31 2.64
C CYS A 52 8.36 7.79 3.05
N MET A 53 9.41 7.12 2.58
CA MET A 53 10.80 7.52 2.82
C MET A 53 11.52 7.71 1.49
N ASP A 54 12.09 8.90 1.29
CA ASP A 54 12.89 9.25 0.11
C ASP A 54 12.25 8.90 -1.25
N GLY A 55 10.93 9.00 -1.33
CA GLY A 55 10.18 8.72 -2.56
C GLY A 55 9.72 7.27 -2.74
N THR A 56 10.16 6.35 -1.88
CA THR A 56 9.85 4.92 -1.93
C THR A 56 8.79 4.51 -0.91
N LEU A 57 7.94 3.54 -1.30
CA LEU A 57 7.01 2.83 -0.41
C LEU A 57 7.32 1.34 -0.50
N GLU A 58 7.52 0.70 0.65
CA GLU A 58 7.58 -0.76 0.72
C GLU A 58 6.15 -1.30 0.78
N TYR A 59 5.68 -1.91 -0.30
CA TYR A 59 4.30 -2.39 -0.37
C TYR A 59 4.11 -3.69 0.43
N PRO A 60 3.07 -3.79 1.27
CA PRO A 60 2.65 -5.05 1.87
C PRO A 60 2.06 -5.99 0.81
N ARG A 61 1.93 -7.27 1.12
CA ARG A 61 1.46 -8.31 0.21
C ARG A 61 0.30 -9.10 0.81
N CYS A 62 -0.68 -9.40 -0.04
CA CYS A 62 -1.75 -10.35 0.23
C CYS A 62 -1.71 -11.54 -0.73
N LYS A 63 -2.22 -12.68 -0.29
CA LYS A 63 -2.29 -13.94 -1.04
C LYS A 63 -3.69 -14.56 -1.01
#